data_AF-A0A7W0DV57-F1
#
_entry.id   AF-A0A7W0DV57-F1
#
_cell.length_a   1.000
_cell.length_b   1.000
_cell.length_c   1.000
_cell.angle_alpha   90.00
_cell.angle_beta   90.00
_cell.angle_gamma   90.00
#
_symmetry.space_group_name_H-M   'P 1'
#
loop_
_entity.id
_entity.type
_entity.pdbx_description
1 polymer ?
#
loop_
_entity_poly.entity_id
_entity_poly.type
_entity_poly.pdbx_seq_one_letter_code
_entity_poly.pdbx_strand_id
1 'polypeptide(L)'
;MPRTMRDTSGHARGPSTRWTRVAVRRGPQRQTDLVRLLGSDAATMTRTIQRLENAGFVYRRPSPSDKRAAIVEPTAASSALRQEVERAWLDLEASVVNDLTPKEQAVALEVLSRIEDSVSDWLSDPIGCTGSES
;
A
#
# COMPACT_ATOMS: atom_id res chain seq x y z
N MET A 1 -7.11 16.67 40.67
CA MET A 1 -8.01 16.56 39.50
C MET A 1 -7.18 16.68 38.23
N PRO A 2 -6.63 15.59 37.65
CA PRO A 2 -5.92 15.69 36.38
C PRO A 2 -6.91 15.52 35.22
N ARG A 3 -6.82 16.45 34.27
CA ARG A 3 -7.56 16.48 33.02
C ARG A 3 -7.16 15.26 32.17
N THR A 4 -8.12 14.40 31.84
CA THR A 4 -7.90 13.32 30.89
C THR A 4 -7.79 13.89 29.48
N MET A 5 -6.57 13.76 28.93
CA MET A 5 -6.22 14.00 27.54
C MET A 5 -7.07 13.08 26.67
N ARG A 6 -7.83 13.67 25.74
CA ARG A 6 -8.57 12.92 24.72
C ARG A 6 -7.58 12.13 23.88
N ASP A 7 -7.70 10.81 23.97
CA ASP A 7 -7.20 9.89 22.96
C ASP A 7 -7.82 10.25 21.60
N THR A 8 -6.95 10.57 20.66
CA THR A 8 -7.28 10.83 19.24
C THR A 8 -6.64 9.77 18.36
N SER A 9 -6.71 8.51 18.75
CA SER A 9 -6.38 7.39 17.86
C SER A 9 -7.62 6.94 17.08
N GLY A 10 -7.87 7.63 15.96
CA GLY A 10 -8.98 7.32 15.05
C GLY A 10 -8.80 7.85 13.64
N HIS A 11 -7.56 8.10 13.20
CA HIS A 11 -7.30 8.42 11.80
C HIS A 11 -7.14 7.12 11.02
N ALA A 12 -8.24 6.70 10.40
CA ALA A 12 -8.29 5.67 9.39
C ALA A 12 -7.29 5.96 8.26
N ARG A 13 -6.05 5.46 8.38
CA ARG A 13 -5.11 5.37 7.26
C ARG A 13 -5.46 4.10 6.47
N GLY A 14 -6.41 4.24 5.55
CA GLY A 14 -6.86 3.16 4.68
C GLY A 14 -5.74 2.67 3.72
N PRO A 15 -5.68 1.38 3.38
CA PRO A 15 -4.64 0.79 2.52
C PRO A 15 -4.85 1.04 1.00
N SER A 16 -5.19 2.27 0.58
CA SER A 16 -5.97 2.45 -0.66
C SER A 16 -5.25 2.53 -2.01
N THR A 17 -3.93 2.79 -2.12
CA THR A 17 -3.35 3.03 -3.47
C THR A 17 -2.40 1.93 -3.98
N ARG A 18 -1.83 1.12 -3.09
CA ARG A 18 -0.80 0.12 -3.48
C ARG A 18 -1.38 -1.22 -3.95
N TRP A 19 -2.57 -1.60 -3.46
CA TRP A 19 -3.18 -2.91 -3.73
C TRP A 19 -3.60 -3.10 -5.21
N THR A 20 -4.19 -2.09 -5.84
CA THR A 20 -4.67 -2.18 -7.23
C THR A 20 -3.52 -2.35 -8.23
N ARG A 21 -2.36 -1.75 -7.97
CA ARG A 21 -1.16 -1.87 -8.81
C ARG A 21 -0.51 -3.25 -8.71
N VAL A 22 -0.60 -3.89 -7.54
CA VAL A 22 0.05 -5.18 -7.25
C VAL A 22 -0.81 -6.38 -7.70
N ALA A 23 -2.09 -6.41 -7.35
CA ALA A 23 -2.94 -7.57 -7.61
C ALA A 23 -3.24 -7.78 -9.11
N VAL A 24 -3.31 -6.70 -9.90
CA VAL A 24 -3.70 -6.79 -11.32
C VAL A 24 -2.50 -7.03 -12.25
N ARG A 25 -1.30 -6.52 -11.93
CA ARG A 25 -0.10 -6.73 -12.78
C ARG A 25 0.47 -8.15 -12.73
N ARG A 26 0.20 -8.91 -11.66
CA ARG A 26 0.79 -10.24 -11.43
C ARG A 26 -0.22 -11.39 -11.56
N GLY A 27 -1.46 -11.10 -11.92
CA GLY A 27 -2.52 -12.10 -11.98
C GLY A 27 -2.87 -12.66 -10.58
N PRO A 28 -3.41 -13.88 -10.51
CA PRO A 28 -3.79 -14.52 -9.25
C PRO A 28 -2.65 -14.52 -8.22
N GLN A 29 -2.91 -14.06 -6.99
CA GLN A 29 -1.91 -14.01 -5.91
C GLN A 29 -2.40 -14.74 -4.67
N ARG A 30 -1.49 -15.38 -3.93
CA ARG A 30 -1.84 -15.88 -2.58
C ARG A 30 -2.01 -14.69 -1.65
N GLN A 31 -2.97 -14.78 -0.74
CA GLN A 31 -3.16 -13.76 0.28
C GLN A 31 -1.88 -13.52 1.11
N THR A 32 -1.11 -14.57 1.41
CA THR A 32 0.17 -14.46 2.12
C THR A 32 1.22 -13.64 1.38
N ASP A 33 1.21 -13.71 0.05
CA ASP A 33 2.16 -12.97 -0.78
C ASP A 33 1.76 -11.49 -0.84
N LEU A 34 0.46 -11.20 -0.79
CA LEU A 34 -0.07 -9.83 -0.71
C LEU A 34 0.28 -9.16 0.63
N VAL A 35 0.20 -9.88 1.75
CA VAL A 35 0.65 -9.41 3.08
C VAL A 35 2.11 -8.94 3.00
N ARG A 36 2.99 -9.79 2.46
CA ARG A 36 4.43 -9.48 2.31
C ARG A 36 4.67 -8.32 1.36
N LEU A 37 4.04 -8.34 0.19
CA LEU A 37 4.26 -7.36 -0.87
C LEU A 37 3.77 -5.95 -0.51
N LEU A 38 2.78 -5.87 0.37
CA LEU A 38 2.17 -4.60 0.79
C LEU A 38 2.65 -4.14 2.17
N GLY A 39 3.52 -4.92 2.85
CA GLY A 39 4.01 -4.59 4.20
C GLY A 39 2.89 -4.42 5.22
N SER A 40 1.80 -5.18 5.07
CA SER A 40 0.61 -5.07 5.92
C SER A 40 0.48 -6.32 6.80
N ASP A 41 -0.28 -6.24 7.90
CA ASP A 41 -0.57 -7.41 8.71
C ASP A 41 -1.68 -8.29 8.09
N ALA A 42 -1.70 -9.57 8.48
CA ALA A 42 -2.63 -10.55 7.92
C ALA A 42 -4.12 -10.22 8.18
N ALA A 43 -4.43 -9.60 9.31
CA ALA A 43 -5.81 -9.26 9.66
C ALA A 43 -6.32 -8.08 8.83
N THR A 44 -5.49 -7.05 8.64
CA THR A 44 -5.76 -5.92 7.76
C THR A 44 -5.87 -6.36 6.32
N MET A 45 -5.02 -7.29 5.87
CA MET A 45 -5.13 -7.86 4.53
C MET A 45 -6.44 -8.62 4.32
N THR A 46 -6.83 -9.45 5.29
CA THR A 46 -8.10 -10.19 5.24
C THR A 46 -9.29 -9.24 5.15
N ARG A 47 -9.32 -8.18 5.97
CA ARG A 47 -10.39 -7.15 5.93
C ARG A 47 -10.42 -6.43 4.59
N THR A 48 -9.26 -6.11 4.02
CA THR A 48 -9.15 -5.44 2.73
C THR A 48 -9.70 -6.32 1.61
N ILE A 49 -9.30 -7.59 1.56
CA ILE A 49 -9.80 -8.57 0.58
C ILE A 49 -11.31 -8.74 0.73
N GLN A 50 -11.82 -8.87 1.95
CA GLN A 50 -13.27 -9.02 2.17
C GLN A 50 -14.05 -7.83 1.64
N ARG A 51 -13.57 -6.60 1.88
CA ARG A 51 -14.21 -5.38 1.36
C ARG A 51 -14.22 -5.35 -0.16
N LEU A 52 -13.12 -5.75 -0.80
CA LEU A 52 -13.00 -5.77 -2.25
C LEU A 52 -13.87 -6.87 -2.88
N GLU A 53 -13.98 -8.02 -2.22
CA GLU A 53 -14.86 -9.10 -2.65
C GLU A 53 -16.33 -8.70 -2.54
N ASN A 54 -16.73 -8.09 -1.42
CA ASN A 54 -18.08 -7.56 -1.24
C ASN A 54 -18.43 -6.46 -2.26
N ALA A 55 -17.44 -5.69 -2.71
CA ALA A 55 -17.60 -4.69 -3.75
C ALA A 55 -17.50 -5.26 -5.18
N GLY A 56 -17.31 -6.57 -5.34
CA GLY A 56 -17.25 -7.24 -6.65
C GLY A 56 -15.95 -7.03 -7.42
N PHE A 57 -14.89 -6.52 -6.78
CA PHE A 57 -13.60 -6.24 -7.42
C PHE A 57 -12.63 -7.43 -7.40
N VAL A 58 -12.79 -8.36 -6.47
CA VAL A 58 -11.97 -9.59 -6.43
C VAL A 58 -12.86 -10.78 -6.09
N TYR A 59 -12.36 -11.99 -6.36
CA TYR A 59 -12.90 -13.21 -5.78
C TYR A 59 -11.76 -14.07 -5.21
N ARG A 60 -12.12 -14.94 -4.26
CA ARG A 60 -11.21 -15.91 -3.68
C ARG A 60 -11.52 -17.32 -4.14
N ARG A 61 -10.47 -18.10 -4.38
CA ARG A 61 -10.58 -19.56 -4.55
C ARG A 61 -9.49 -20.28 -3.75
N PRO A 62 -9.72 -21.55 -3.35
CA PRO A 62 -8.68 -22.36 -2.74
C PRO A 62 -7.45 -22.49 -3.65
N SER A 63 -6.26 -22.48 -3.06
CA SER A 63 -5.04 -22.80 -3.79
C SER A 63 -5.02 -24.30 -4.13
N PRO A 64 -4.75 -24.68 -5.40
CA PRO A 64 -4.71 -26.08 -5.82
C PRO A 64 -3.56 -26.86 -5.18
N SER A 65 -2.49 -26.18 -4.75
CA SER A 65 -1.31 -26.80 -4.15
C SER A 65 -1.25 -26.67 -2.61
N ASP A 66 -2.18 -25.93 -2.00
CA ASP A 66 -2.23 -25.75 -0.54
C ASP A 66 -3.65 -25.36 -0.13
N LYS A 67 -4.34 -26.27 0.56
CA LYS A 67 -5.72 -26.07 1.01
C LYS A 67 -5.86 -24.99 2.08
N ARG A 68 -4.76 -24.61 2.75
CA ARG A 68 -4.76 -23.54 3.77
C ARG A 68 -4.56 -22.16 3.15
N ALA A 69 -4.20 -22.07 1.88
CA ALA A 69 -3.99 -20.81 1.18
C ALA A 69 -5.19 -20.45 0.28
N ALA A 70 -5.57 -19.18 0.30
CA ALA A 70 -6.52 -18.61 -0.65
C ALA A 70 -5.77 -17.86 -1.75
N ILE A 71 -6.19 -18.07 -2.99
CA ILE A 71 -5.79 -17.29 -4.16
C ILE A 71 -6.84 -16.20 -4.36
N VAL A 72 -6.38 -14.96 -4.44
CA VAL A 72 -7.18 -13.77 -4.72
C VAL A 72 -6.99 -13.41 -6.18
N GLU A 73 -8.11 -13.25 -6.91
CA GLU A 73 -8.10 -12.93 -8.34
C GLU A 73 -8.94 -11.67 -8.62
N PRO A 74 -8.46 -10.75 -9.46
CA PRO A 74 -9.21 -9.56 -9.85
C PRO A 74 -10.38 -9.90 -10.79
N THR A 75 -11.49 -9.17 -10.66
CA THR A 75 -12.62 -9.26 -11.60
C THR A 75 -12.47 -8.26 -12.75
N ALA A 76 -13.28 -8.41 -13.80
CA ALA A 76 -13.38 -7.41 -14.88
C ALA A 76 -13.73 -6.00 -14.35
N ALA A 77 -14.58 -5.90 -13.33
CA ALA A 77 -14.97 -4.63 -12.71
C ALA A 77 -13.77 -3.91 -12.07
N SER A 78 -12.82 -4.66 -11.48
CA SER A 78 -11.61 -4.07 -10.91
C SER A 78 -10.68 -3.45 -11.95
N SER A 79 -10.67 -3.98 -13.17
CA SER A 79 -9.88 -3.43 -14.27
C SER A 79 -10.41 -2.07 -14.73
N ALA A 80 -11.73 -1.91 -14.80
CA ALA A 80 -12.36 -0.64 -15.16
C ALA A 80 -12.14 0.43 -14.08
N LEU A 81 -12.40 0.09 -12.81
CA LEU A 81 -12.12 0.99 -11.69
C LEU A 81 -10.63 1.40 -11.65
N ARG A 82 -9.72 0.46 -11.95
CA ARG A 82 -8.28 0.78 -12.03
C ARG A 82 -8.01 1.87 -13.05
N GLN A 83 -8.61 1.82 -14.24
CA GLN A 83 -8.40 2.85 -15.26
C GLN A 83 -8.91 4.22 -14.82
N GLU A 84 -9.97 4.27 -14.00
CA GLU A 84 -10.47 5.53 -13.41
C GLU A 84 -9.52 6.06 -12.34
N VAL A 85 -9.03 5.21 -11.44
CA VAL A 85 -8.08 5.62 -10.39
C VAL A 85 -6.74 6.07 -10.99
N GLU A 86 -6.22 5.38 -11.99
CA GLU A 86 -4.97 5.77 -12.66
C GLU A 86 -5.14 7.12 -13.39
N ARG A 87 -6.31 7.38 -14.00
CA ARG A 87 -6.62 8.70 -14.58
C ARG A 87 -6.64 9.80 -13.52
N ALA A 88 -7.36 9.58 -12.42
CA ALA A 88 -7.39 10.56 -11.33
C ALA A 88 -6.01 10.83 -10.73
N TRP A 89 -5.13 9.82 -10.68
CA TRP A 89 -3.75 9.99 -10.24
C TRP A 89 -2.91 10.81 -11.21
N LEU A 90 -3.03 10.56 -12.51
CA LEU A 90 -2.36 11.36 -13.54
C LEU A 90 -2.84 12.81 -13.54
N ASP A 91 -4.15 13.04 -13.36
CA ASP A 91 -4.72 14.38 -13.27
C ASP A 91 -4.18 15.12 -12.03
N LEU A 92 -4.08 14.42 -10.89
CA LEU A 92 -3.48 14.97 -9.68
C LEU A 92 -2.00 15.28 -9.89
N GLU A 93 -1.22 14.35 -10.43
CA GLU A 93 0.21 14.53 -10.72
C GLU A 93 0.42 15.76 -11.59
N ALA A 94 -0.33 15.85 -12.71
CA ALA A 94 -0.29 17.00 -13.60
C ALA A 94 -0.63 18.30 -12.85
N SER A 95 -1.66 18.31 -12.01
CA SER A 95 -2.05 19.52 -11.25
C SER A 95 -1.00 19.97 -10.22
N VAL A 96 -0.33 19.03 -9.57
CA VAL A 96 0.62 19.31 -8.47
C VAL A 96 1.96 19.77 -9.01
N VAL A 97 2.38 19.25 -10.17
CA VAL A 97 3.69 19.59 -10.78
C VAL A 97 3.61 20.65 -11.86
N ASN A 98 2.39 21.14 -12.20
CA ASN A 98 2.17 22.12 -13.27
C ASN A 98 2.98 23.41 -13.07
N ASP A 99 3.18 23.82 -11.82
CA ASP A 99 3.88 25.06 -11.49
C ASP A 99 5.41 24.85 -11.36
N LEU A 100 5.90 23.61 -11.52
CA LEU A 100 7.32 23.27 -11.43
C LEU A 100 7.93 23.12 -12.81
N THR A 101 9.09 23.74 -13.02
CA THR A 101 9.92 23.50 -14.20
C THR A 101 10.44 22.06 -14.23
N PRO A 102 10.82 21.51 -15.39
CA PRO A 102 11.40 20.16 -15.48
C PRO A 102 12.63 19.96 -14.59
N LYS A 103 13.41 21.02 -14.36
CA LYS A 103 14.57 20.99 -13.46
C LYS A 103 14.15 20.87 -12.00
N GLU A 104 13.13 21.60 -11.57
CA GLU A 104 12.60 21.52 -10.20
C GLU A 104 11.94 20.16 -9.94
N GLN A 105 11.24 19.61 -10.92
CA GLN A 105 10.69 18.25 -10.83
C GLN A 105 11.80 17.21 -10.66
N ALA A 106 12.89 17.31 -11.43
CA ALA A 106 14.04 16.40 -11.30
C ALA A 106 14.69 16.48 -9.91
N VAL A 107 14.88 17.69 -9.37
CA VAL A 107 15.43 17.89 -8.02
C VAL A 107 14.48 17.34 -6.95
N ALA A 108 13.17 17.58 -7.08
CA ALA A 108 12.18 17.06 -6.14
C ALA A 108 12.19 15.52 -6.10
N LEU A 109 12.25 14.87 -7.28
CA LEU A 109 12.36 13.42 -7.40
C LEU A 109 13.64 12.89 -6.76
N GLU A 110 14.78 13.56 -6.97
CA GLU A 110 16.05 13.17 -6.35
C GLU A 110 15.97 13.22 -4.81
N VAL A 111 15.42 14.29 -4.25
CA VAL A 111 15.26 14.45 -2.80
C VAL A 111 14.30 13.42 -2.22
N LEU A 112 13.15 13.20 -2.87
CA LEU A 112 12.18 12.20 -2.43
C LEU A 112 12.76 10.77 -2.47
N SER A 113 13.51 10.42 -3.51
CA SER A 113 14.20 9.12 -3.62
C SER A 113 15.17 8.91 -2.46
N ARG A 114 15.96 9.93 -2.12
CA ARG A 114 16.91 9.84 -1.00
C ARG A 114 16.21 9.66 0.35
N ILE A 115 15.05 10.30 0.54
CA ILE A 115 14.22 10.10 1.74
C ILE A 115 13.67 8.68 1.78
N GLU A 116 13.17 8.17 0.65
CA GLU A 116 12.68 6.79 0.54
C GLU A 116 13.78 5.77 0.89
N ASP A 117 14.98 5.94 0.34
CA ASP A 117 16.13 5.09 0.62
C ASP A 117 16.48 5.10 2.12
N SER A 118 16.52 6.29 2.74
CA SER A 118 16.80 6.42 4.17
C SER A 118 15.75 5.77 5.06
N VAL A 119 14.47 5.87 4.70
CA VAL A 119 13.37 5.21 5.44
C VAL A 119 13.44 3.70 5.26
N SER A 120 13.73 3.22 4.03
CA SER A 120 13.85 1.79 3.73
C SER A 120 15.03 1.16 4.48
N ASP A 121 16.16 1.87 4.57
CA ASP A 121 17.33 1.46 5.34
C ASP A 121 16.99 1.33 6.83
N TRP A 122 16.35 2.36 7.40
CA TRP A 122 15.91 2.36 8.80
C TRP A 122 14.93 1.22 9.14
N LEU A 123 14.03 0.88 8.22
CA LEU A 123 13.10 -0.25 8.40
C LEU A 123 13.78 -1.62 8.28
N SER A 124 14.94 -1.69 7.63
CA SER A 124 15.70 -2.93 7.44
C SER A 124 16.61 -3.25 8.64
N ASP A 125 17.03 -2.23 9.40
CA ASP A 125 17.76 -2.35 10.67
C ASP A 125 17.12 -1.53 11.80
N PRO A 126 16.03 -2.02 12.42
CA PRO A 126 15.29 -1.25 13.43
C PRO A 126 16.07 -1.02 14.74
N ILE A 127 17.21 -1.69 14.92
CA ILE A 127 18.00 -1.67 16.16
C ILE A 127 19.51 -1.62 15.82
N GLY A 128 20.00 -0.43 15.47
CA GLY A 128 21.40 -0.04 15.65
C GLY A 128 21.68 0.61 17.01
N CYS A 129 20.75 0.50 17.97
CA CYS A 129 20.89 1.03 19.33
C CYS A 129 20.97 -0.11 20.35
N THR A 130 22.08 -0.85 20.33
CA THR A 130 22.56 -1.54 21.53
C THR A 130 23.96 -1.03 21.85
N GLY A 131 24.04 -0.15 22.84
CA GLY A 131 25.22 0.04 23.70
C GLY A 131 26.43 0.76 23.11
N SER A 132 26.58 2.03 23.46
CA SER A 132 27.88 2.53 23.91
C SER A 132 27.66 3.45 25.13
N GLU A 133 27.31 2.82 26.26
CA GLU A 133 27.80 3.30 27.55
C GLU A 133 29.20 2.71 27.74
N SER A 134 30.22 3.58 27.74
CA SER A 134 31.42 3.56 28.60
C SER A 134 32.41 4.62 28.10
#